data_AF-R5GWI2-F1
#
_entry.id   AF-R5GWI2-F1
#
_cell.length_a   1.000
_cell.length_b   1.000
_cell.length_c   1.000
_cell.angle_alpha   90.00
_cell.angle_beta   90.00
_cell.angle_gamma   90.00
#
_symmetry.space_group_name_H-M   'P 1'
#
loop_
_entity.id
_entity.type
_entity.pdbx_description
1 polymer ?
#
loop_
_entity_poly.entity_id
_entity_poly.type
_entity_poly.pdbx_seq_one_letter_code
_entity_poly.pdbx_strand_id
1 'polypeptide(L)'
;MICHGSPDSINYLFHTNTREAEIMISRLGEYGCRLLLCGHSHIPYIFRRGERMLVNPGALGMPVNEQTAAQYAVIDYDGEFHPEIISVEYDIGRAVAEFAQSGLLEKSAVWGRGLIATIRTGVNYTVHAVRLVEKLSQDTGLTVTDENLWNEAAERLGIR
;
A
#
# COMPACT_ATOMS: atom_id res chain seq x y z
N MET A 1 20.24 0.10 0.11
CA MET A 1 19.57 0.20 -1.20
C MET A 1 18.14 0.70 -0.99
N ILE A 2 17.59 1.45 -1.93
CA ILE A 2 16.23 2.00 -1.87
C ILE A 2 15.52 1.69 -3.19
N CYS A 3 14.32 1.13 -3.14
CA CYS A 3 13.46 0.90 -4.31
C CYS A 3 11.98 1.04 -3.94
N HIS A 4 11.08 1.07 -4.92
CA HIS A 4 9.64 1.10 -4.62
C HIS A 4 9.12 -0.29 -4.19
N GLY A 5 9.28 -1.32 -5.02
CA GLY A 5 8.92 -2.71 -4.70
C GLY A 5 10.14 -3.54 -4.33
N SER A 6 10.84 -4.06 -5.34
CA SER A 6 12.12 -4.75 -5.20
C SER A 6 13.17 -4.17 -6.17
N PRO A 7 14.47 -4.55 -6.05
CA PRO A 7 15.51 -4.08 -6.96
C PRO A 7 15.26 -4.46 -8.42
N ASP A 8 14.62 -5.60 -8.66
CA ASP A 8 14.40 -6.16 -9.99
C ASP A 8 12.98 -5.87 -10.53
N SER A 9 12.04 -5.45 -9.68
CA SER A 9 10.65 -5.17 -10.08
C SER A 9 10.00 -4.09 -9.22
N ILE A 10 9.57 -3.01 -9.87
CA ILE A 10 8.98 -1.83 -9.24
C ILE A 10 7.66 -2.15 -8.50
N ASN A 11 6.91 -3.14 -8.96
CA ASN A 11 5.61 -3.53 -8.42
C ASN A 11 5.64 -4.88 -7.67
N TYR A 12 6.82 -5.33 -7.26
CA TYR A 12 6.95 -6.56 -6.50
C TYR A 12 6.36 -6.40 -5.09
N LEU A 13 5.40 -7.27 -4.75
CA LEU A 13 4.72 -7.27 -3.46
C LEU A 13 5.21 -8.43 -2.60
N PHE A 14 5.67 -8.13 -1.38
CA PHE A 14 6.07 -9.13 -0.39
C PHE A 14 5.93 -8.57 1.03
N HIS A 15 5.81 -9.48 1.99
CA HIS A 15 5.63 -9.18 3.41
C HIS A 15 6.61 -9.98 4.27
N THR A 16 6.72 -9.65 5.55
CA THR A 16 7.57 -10.40 6.47
C THR A 16 7.14 -11.86 6.58
N ASN A 17 8.10 -12.75 6.80
CA ASN A 17 7.86 -14.18 6.99
C ASN A 17 7.24 -14.89 5.77
N THR A 18 7.31 -14.29 4.59
CA THR A 18 7.01 -14.98 3.34
C THR A 18 8.29 -15.51 2.68
N ARG A 19 8.14 -16.47 1.77
CA ARG A 19 9.25 -17.02 0.99
C ARG A 19 9.97 -15.94 0.18
N GLU A 20 9.21 -14.99 -0.34
CA GLU A 20 9.67 -13.86 -1.14
C GLU A 20 10.59 -12.94 -0.32
N ALA A 21 10.22 -12.65 0.94
CA ALA A 21 11.07 -11.86 1.83
C ALA A 21 12.37 -12.58 2.19
N GLU A 22 12.32 -13.91 2.41
CA GLU A 22 13.54 -14.71 2.65
C GLU A 22 14.48 -14.73 1.43
N ILE A 23 13.91 -14.83 0.22
CA ILE A 23 14.68 -14.70 -1.01
C ILE A 23 15.29 -13.29 -1.10
N MET A 24 14.50 -12.24 -0.88
CA MET A 24 14.97 -10.87 -0.98
C MET A 24 16.11 -10.56 0.00
N ILE A 25 15.96 -10.93 1.28
CA ILE A 25 16.98 -10.67 2.30
C ILE A 25 18.26 -11.50 2.08
N SER A 26 18.15 -12.70 1.52
CA SER A 26 19.32 -13.53 1.19
C SER A 26 20.12 -12.98 0.00
N ARG A 27 19.48 -12.23 -0.90
CA ARG A 27 20.10 -11.61 -2.09
C ARG A 27 20.73 -10.24 -1.84
N LEU A 28 20.54 -9.61 -0.68
CA LEU A 28 21.12 -8.26 -0.42
C LEU A 28 22.63 -8.16 -0.66
N GLY A 29 23.36 -9.26 -0.43
CA GLY A 29 24.80 -9.35 -0.70
C GLY A 29 25.15 -9.24 -2.19
N GLU A 30 24.28 -9.71 -3.09
CA GLU A 30 24.45 -9.56 -4.56
C GLU A 30 24.45 -8.07 -4.95
N TYR A 31 23.74 -7.25 -4.18
CA TYR A 31 23.64 -5.80 -4.36
C TYR A 31 24.66 -5.01 -3.51
N GLY A 32 25.59 -5.69 -2.83
CA GLY A 32 26.57 -5.05 -1.96
C GLY A 32 25.96 -4.28 -0.78
N CYS A 33 24.79 -4.70 -0.28
CA CYS A 33 24.10 -4.00 0.80
C CYS A 33 23.61 -4.95 1.91
N ARG A 34 23.30 -4.37 3.07
CA ARG A 34 22.73 -5.06 4.23
C ARG A 34 21.34 -4.54 4.59
N LEU A 35 20.91 -3.44 3.99
CA LEU A 35 19.61 -2.82 4.21
C LEU A 35 18.95 -2.53 2.87
N LEU A 36 17.73 -3.02 2.70
CA LEU A 36 16.81 -2.61 1.65
C LEU A 36 15.66 -1.81 2.27
N LEU A 37 15.52 -0.56 1.81
CA LEU A 37 14.32 0.24 2.03
C LEU A 37 13.40 0.06 0.83
N CYS A 38 12.19 -0.43 1.07
CA CYS A 38 11.16 -0.61 0.07
C CYS A 38 9.84 0.03 0.51
N GLY A 39 8.85 0.01 -0.36
CA GLY A 39 7.50 0.49 -0.11
C GLY A 39 6.51 -0.38 -0.87
N HIS A 40 5.68 0.25 -1.70
CA HIS A 40 4.71 -0.38 -2.60
C HIS A 40 3.53 -1.09 -1.93
N SER A 41 3.77 -1.94 -0.91
CA SER A 41 2.71 -2.67 -0.22
C SER A 41 1.86 -1.81 0.72
N HIS A 42 2.38 -0.64 1.13
CA HIS A 42 1.77 0.26 2.12
C HIS A 42 1.58 -0.37 3.52
N ILE A 43 2.11 -1.58 3.74
CA ILE A 43 2.07 -2.28 5.02
C ILE A 43 3.46 -2.18 5.64
N PRO A 44 3.60 -1.51 6.80
CA PRO A 44 4.89 -1.29 7.40
C PRO A 44 5.47 -2.60 7.94
N TYR A 45 6.79 -2.74 7.84
CA TYR A 45 7.49 -3.83 8.50
C TYR A 45 8.99 -3.57 8.66
N ILE A 46 9.58 -4.26 9.63
CA ILE A 46 11.02 -4.44 9.79
C ILE A 46 11.28 -5.95 9.80
N PHE A 47 12.04 -6.44 8.83
CA PHE A 47 12.38 -7.86 8.70
C PHE A 47 13.90 -8.04 8.78
N ARG A 48 14.38 -8.78 9.78
CA ARG A 48 15.82 -8.92 10.07
C ARG A 48 16.27 -10.38 9.98
N ARG A 49 17.46 -10.60 9.41
CA ARG A 49 18.21 -11.87 9.44
C ARG A 49 19.69 -11.55 9.62
N GLY A 50 20.22 -11.78 10.82
CA GLY A 50 21.57 -11.34 11.19
C GLY A 50 21.73 -9.82 10.98
N GLU A 51 22.78 -9.41 10.27
CA GLU A 51 23.08 -8.01 9.95
C GLU A 51 22.29 -7.47 8.76
N ARG A 52 21.43 -8.31 8.15
CA ARG A 52 20.64 -7.94 6.97
C ARG A 52 19.22 -7.56 7.36
N MET A 53 18.62 -6.66 6.59
CA MET A 53 17.32 -6.09 6.90
C MET A 53 16.56 -5.63 5.67
N LEU A 54 15.25 -5.86 5.69
CA LEU A 54 14.26 -5.21 4.82
C LEU A 54 13.40 -4.29 5.68
N VAL A 55 13.21 -3.04 5.25
CA VAL A 55 12.32 -2.09 5.92
C VAL A 55 11.34 -1.53 4.91
N ASN A 56 10.05 -1.65 5.24
CA ASN A 56 8.98 -0.93 4.59
C ASN A 56 8.39 0.04 5.61
N PRO A 57 8.44 1.37 5.37
CA PRO A 57 7.97 2.35 6.33
C PRO A 57 6.44 2.43 6.39
N GLY A 58 5.72 1.69 5.54
CA GLY A 58 4.29 1.83 5.36
C GLY A 58 3.97 2.93 4.35
N ALA A 59 2.89 3.67 4.60
CA ALA A 59 2.46 4.76 3.74
C ALA A 59 2.00 5.97 4.56
N LEU A 60 2.33 7.16 4.08
CA LEU A 60 1.88 8.42 4.67
C LEU A 60 0.39 8.68 4.40
N GLY A 61 -0.03 8.55 3.13
CA GLY A 61 -1.37 8.98 2.70
C GLY A 61 -2.39 7.86 2.50
N MET A 62 -1.97 6.60 2.53
CA MET A 62 -2.87 5.47 2.30
C MET A 62 -2.36 4.20 3.02
N PRO A 63 -2.37 4.19 4.37
CA PRO A 63 -2.10 2.96 5.11
C PRO A 63 -3.12 1.87 4.74
N VAL A 64 -2.67 0.62 4.61
CA VAL A 64 -3.55 -0.53 4.29
C VAL A 64 -3.38 -1.68 5.29
N ASN A 65 -3.14 -1.32 6.55
CA ASN A 65 -2.85 -2.20 7.67
C ASN A 65 -3.85 -2.00 8.82
N GLU A 66 -5.13 -1.75 8.50
CA GLU A 66 -6.24 -1.65 9.47
C GLU A 66 -6.11 -0.50 10.47
N GLN A 67 -5.31 0.51 10.14
CA GLN A 67 -5.14 1.74 10.89
C GLN A 67 -5.02 2.93 9.93
N THR A 68 -5.22 4.15 10.44
CA THR A 68 -5.41 5.35 9.60
C THR A 68 -4.32 6.40 9.73
N ALA A 69 -3.41 6.27 10.69
CA ALA A 69 -2.30 7.18 10.87
C ALA A 69 -1.30 7.09 9.71
N ALA A 70 -0.67 8.23 9.40
CA ALA A 70 0.42 8.28 8.44
C ALA A 70 1.64 7.56 9.02
N GLN A 71 2.27 6.69 8.23
CA GLN A 71 3.41 5.90 8.69
C GLN A 71 4.67 6.21 7.90
N TYR A 72 5.77 6.36 8.62
CA TYR A 72 7.12 6.48 8.09
C TYR A 72 8.11 5.74 8.98
N ALA A 73 9.37 5.65 8.56
CA ALA A 73 10.44 5.09 9.39
C ALA A 73 11.56 6.10 9.63
N VAL A 74 12.11 6.11 10.84
CA VAL A 74 13.38 6.74 11.19
C VAL A 74 14.41 5.64 11.36
N ILE A 75 15.63 5.86 10.88
CA ILE A 75 16.70 4.87 10.96
C ILE A 75 17.94 5.55 11.51
N ASP A 76 18.30 5.19 12.74
CA ASP A 76 19.58 5.56 13.33
C ASP A 76 20.67 4.54 12.93
N TYR A 77 21.91 5.03 12.87
CA TYR A 77 23.07 4.21 12.49
C TYR A 77 24.28 4.50 13.38
N ASP A 78 24.74 3.48 14.10
CA ASP A 78 25.90 3.53 15.01
C ASP A 78 26.94 2.44 14.70
N GLY A 79 26.86 1.85 13.51
CA GLY A 79 27.53 0.61 13.13
C GLY A 79 26.52 -0.49 12.78
N GLU A 80 25.34 -0.45 13.41
CA GLU A 80 24.17 -1.24 13.06
C GLU A 80 22.98 -0.34 12.70
N PHE A 81 22.01 -0.89 11.94
CA PHE A 81 20.79 -0.17 11.60
C PHE A 81 19.72 -0.37 12.68
N HIS A 82 19.18 0.74 13.17
CA HIS A 82 18.10 0.80 14.15
C HIS A 82 16.87 1.49 13.57
N PRO A 83 16.05 0.78 12.77
CA PRO A 83 14.82 1.35 12.25
C PRO A 83 13.71 1.36 13.32
N GLU A 84 12.92 2.41 13.31
CA GLU A 84 11.66 2.53 14.04
C GLU A 84 10.57 2.97 13.06
N ILE A 85 9.40 2.33 13.13
CA ILE A 85 8.21 2.77 12.39
C ILE A 85 7.42 3.70 13.28
N ILE A 86 7.20 4.92 12.81
CA ILE A 86 6.47 5.97 13.52
C ILE A 86 5.11 6.15 12.85
N SER A 87 4.07 6.21 13.68
CA SER A 87 2.69 6.48 13.26
C SER A 87 2.29 7.87 13.74
N VAL A 88 1.78 8.71 12.84
CA VAL A 88 1.38 10.09 13.12
C VAL A 88 -0.07 10.29 12.74
N GLU A 89 -0.90 10.62 13.73
CA GLU A 89 -2.28 11.01 13.51
C GLU A 89 -2.33 12.33 12.74
N TYR A 90 -3.32 12.45 11.85
CA TYR A 90 -3.57 13.65 11.08
C TYR A 90 -5.07 13.86 10.93
N ASP A 91 -5.45 15.06 10.47
CA ASP A 91 -6.85 15.40 10.23
C ASP A 91 -7.36 14.69 8.97
N ILE A 92 -7.92 13.49 9.16
CA ILE A 92 -8.57 12.70 8.11
C ILE A 92 -9.74 13.46 7.49
N GLY A 93 -10.49 14.24 8.29
CA GLY A 93 -11.62 15.02 7.81
C GLY A 93 -11.18 16.07 6.79
N ARG A 94 -10.11 16.80 7.11
CA ARG A 94 -9.48 17.75 6.20
C ARG A 94 -8.92 17.08 4.95
N ALA A 95 -8.19 15.97 5.09
CA ALA A 95 -7.65 15.25 3.94
C ALA A 95 -8.78 14.81 2.98
N VAL A 96 -9.88 14.26 3.51
CA VAL A 96 -11.05 13.89 2.70
C VAL A 96 -11.73 15.11 2.06
N ALA A 97 -11.77 16.26 2.74
CA ALA A 97 -12.30 17.49 2.15
C ALA A 97 -11.46 17.99 0.97
N GLU A 98 -10.14 17.80 1.02
CA GLU A 98 -9.22 18.14 -0.09
C GLU A 98 -9.48 17.25 -1.32
N PHE A 99 -9.87 15.98 -1.14
CA PHE A 99 -10.30 15.12 -2.25
C PHE A 99 -11.50 15.70 -3.01
N ALA A 100 -12.50 16.21 -2.29
CA ALA A 100 -13.69 16.82 -2.90
C ALA A 100 -13.38 18.12 -3.66
N GLN A 101 -12.34 18.85 -3.25
CA GLN A 101 -11.91 20.09 -3.92
C GLN A 101 -10.93 19.85 -5.08
N SER A 102 -10.36 18.65 -5.18
CA SER A 102 -9.29 18.34 -6.14
C SER A 102 -9.76 18.07 -7.58
N GLY A 103 -11.07 17.85 -7.80
CA GLY A 103 -11.59 17.39 -9.09
C GLY A 103 -11.45 15.88 -9.33
N LEU A 104 -10.93 15.11 -8.34
CA LEU A 104 -10.68 13.68 -8.48
C LEU A 104 -11.98 12.86 -8.51
N LEU A 105 -12.98 13.24 -7.72
CA LEU A 105 -14.24 12.50 -7.62
C LEU A 105 -15.07 12.61 -8.91
N GLU A 106 -14.90 13.68 -9.67
CA GLU A 106 -15.52 13.92 -10.97
C GLU A 106 -14.86 13.07 -12.07
N LYS A 107 -13.54 12.85 -11.98
CA LYS A 107 -12.78 12.09 -12.99
C LYS A 107 -12.76 10.59 -12.72
N SER A 108 -12.90 10.17 -11.47
CA SER A 108 -12.81 8.77 -11.09
C SER A 108 -13.62 8.52 -9.82
N ALA A 109 -14.94 8.49 -9.97
CA ALA A 109 -15.87 8.49 -8.84
C ALA A 109 -15.68 7.27 -7.90
N VAL A 110 -15.70 6.06 -8.44
CA VAL A 110 -15.57 4.83 -7.63
C VAL A 110 -14.17 4.71 -7.04
N TRP A 111 -13.13 5.00 -7.82
CA TRP A 111 -11.75 4.95 -7.33
C TRP A 111 -11.51 5.97 -6.22
N GLY A 112 -11.94 7.22 -6.42
CA GLY A 112 -11.80 8.29 -5.44
C GLY A 112 -12.56 8.01 -4.15
N ARG A 113 -13.78 7.47 -4.22
CA ARG A 113 -14.50 6.99 -3.03
C ARG A 113 -13.81 5.81 -2.36
N GLY A 114 -13.22 4.90 -3.14
CA GLY A 114 -12.37 3.83 -2.61
C GLY A 114 -11.15 4.37 -1.86
N LEU A 115 -10.46 5.39 -2.38
CA LEU A 115 -9.35 6.04 -1.68
C LEU A 115 -9.80 6.70 -0.36
N ILE A 116 -10.92 7.42 -0.38
CA ILE A 116 -11.50 8.03 0.83
C ILE A 116 -11.85 6.96 1.87
N ALA A 117 -12.46 5.85 1.44
CA ALA A 117 -12.79 4.74 2.34
C ALA A 117 -11.53 4.12 2.93
N THR A 118 -10.49 3.88 2.11
CA THR A 118 -9.19 3.38 2.59
C THR A 118 -8.56 4.31 3.62
N ILE A 119 -8.53 5.62 3.36
CA ILE A 119 -7.99 6.63 4.29
C ILE A 119 -8.74 6.61 5.63
N ARG A 120 -10.06 6.36 5.61
CA ARG A 120 -10.91 6.35 6.82
C ARG A 120 -10.79 5.07 7.65
N THR A 121 -10.31 3.97 7.08
CA THR A 121 -10.38 2.66 7.76
C THR A 121 -9.05 1.89 7.79
N GLY A 122 -8.09 2.25 6.95
CA GLY A 122 -6.90 1.43 6.71
C GLY A 122 -7.15 0.13 5.94
N VAL A 123 -8.34 -0.03 5.32
CA VAL A 123 -8.70 -1.20 4.49
C VAL A 123 -8.55 -0.84 3.02
N ASN A 124 -7.92 -1.69 2.21
CA ASN A 124 -7.61 -1.40 0.81
C ASN A 124 -8.83 -1.52 -0.13
N TYR A 125 -9.76 -0.57 -0.05
CA TYR A 125 -11.00 -0.58 -0.83
C TYR A 125 -10.77 -0.49 -2.34
N THR A 126 -9.68 0.13 -2.81
CA THR A 126 -9.38 0.21 -4.25
C THR A 126 -9.04 -1.17 -4.82
N VAL A 127 -8.23 -1.96 -4.12
CA VAL A 127 -7.95 -3.36 -4.52
C VAL A 127 -9.19 -4.23 -4.39
N HIS A 128 -10.01 -4.04 -3.35
CA HIS A 128 -11.27 -4.77 -3.23
C HIS A 128 -12.24 -4.45 -4.38
N ALA A 129 -12.33 -3.18 -4.81
CA ALA A 129 -13.14 -2.77 -5.95
C ALA A 129 -12.65 -3.42 -7.24
N VAL A 130 -11.34 -3.39 -7.52
CA VAL A 130 -10.74 -4.04 -8.71
C VAL A 130 -11.08 -5.53 -8.74
N ARG A 131 -10.83 -6.26 -7.64
CA ARG A 131 -11.10 -7.71 -7.57
C ARG A 131 -12.58 -8.04 -7.77
N LEU A 132 -13.46 -7.19 -7.24
CA LEU A 132 -14.90 -7.38 -7.41
C LEU A 132 -15.34 -7.10 -8.84
N VAL A 133 -14.80 -6.06 -9.49
CA VAL A 133 -15.05 -5.77 -10.91
C VAL A 133 -14.53 -6.88 -11.80
N GLU A 134 -13.34 -7.43 -11.54
CA GLU A 134 -12.80 -8.58 -12.28
C GLU A 134 -13.73 -9.79 -12.18
N LYS A 135 -14.25 -10.08 -10.99
CA LYS A 135 -15.23 -11.15 -10.78
C LYS A 135 -16.53 -10.89 -11.54
N LEU A 136 -17.11 -9.69 -11.42
CA LEU A 136 -18.35 -9.34 -12.11
C LEU A 136 -18.18 -9.36 -13.63
N SER A 137 -17.02 -8.97 -14.14
CA SER A 137 -16.65 -9.05 -15.56
C SER A 137 -16.67 -10.50 -16.04
N GLN A 138 -16.12 -11.44 -15.26
CA GLN A 138 -16.17 -12.87 -15.58
C GLN A 138 -17.60 -13.43 -15.57
N ASP A 139 -18.42 -13.01 -14.60
CA ASP A 139 -19.80 -13.50 -14.43
C ASP A 139 -20.75 -12.96 -15.52
N THR A 140 -20.53 -11.74 -16.00
CA THR A 140 -21.43 -11.04 -16.95
C THR A 140 -20.94 -11.04 -18.40
N GLY A 141 -19.64 -11.26 -18.62
CA GLY A 141 -18.99 -11.09 -19.92
C GLY A 141 -18.71 -9.65 -20.32
N LEU A 142 -19.05 -8.67 -19.47
CA LEU A 142 -18.73 -7.25 -19.69
C LEU A 142 -17.23 -7.01 -19.46
N THR A 143 -16.67 -5.99 -20.13
CA THR A 143 -15.26 -5.60 -19.93
C THR A 143 -15.07 -4.90 -18.58
N VAL A 144 -13.90 -5.04 -17.95
CA VAL A 144 -13.56 -4.35 -16.69
C VAL A 144 -13.59 -2.82 -16.77
N THR A 145 -13.65 -2.25 -17.98
CA THR A 145 -13.82 -0.81 -18.22
C THR A 145 -15.27 -0.35 -18.20
N ASP A 146 -16.24 -1.26 -18.09
CA ASP A 146 -17.66 -0.93 -18.03
C ASP A 146 -18.01 -0.31 -16.66
N GLU A 147 -18.52 0.93 -16.68
CA GLU A 147 -18.82 1.70 -15.47
C GLU A 147 -19.90 1.06 -14.59
N ASN A 148 -20.80 0.24 -15.15
CA ASN A 148 -21.85 -0.41 -14.36
C ASN A 148 -21.24 -1.42 -13.39
N LEU A 149 -20.18 -2.13 -13.80
CA LEU A 149 -19.47 -3.05 -12.92
C LEU A 149 -18.84 -2.31 -11.73
N TRP A 150 -18.26 -1.14 -11.98
CA TRP A 150 -17.66 -0.31 -10.95
C TRP A 150 -18.71 0.27 -10.00
N ASN A 151 -19.85 0.73 -10.52
CA ASN A 151 -20.95 1.23 -9.71
C ASN A 151 -21.55 0.14 -8.81
N GLU A 152 -21.73 -1.07 -9.34
CA GLU A 152 -22.18 -2.23 -8.57
C GLU A 152 -21.14 -2.64 -7.51
N ALA A 153 -19.85 -2.64 -7.85
CA ALA A 153 -18.79 -2.92 -6.90
C ALA A 153 -18.78 -1.90 -5.75
N ALA A 154 -18.96 -0.61 -6.06
CA ALA A 154 -19.04 0.44 -5.06
C ALA A 154 -20.22 0.26 -4.10
N GLU A 155 -21.38 -0.16 -4.60
CA GLU A 155 -22.57 -0.44 -3.79
C GLU A 155 -22.33 -1.63 -2.85
N ARG A 156 -21.80 -2.74 -3.37
CA ARG A 156 -21.50 -3.94 -2.58
C ARG A 156 -20.44 -3.69 -1.50
N LEU A 157 -19.50 -2.77 -1.74
CA LEU A 157 -18.46 -2.39 -0.79
C LEU A 157 -18.89 -1.27 0.18
N GLY A 158 -20.08 -0.69 0.01
CA GLY A 158 -20.57 0.40 0.85
C GLY A 158 -19.83 1.73 0.64
N ILE A 159 -19.30 1.98 -0.56
CA ILE A 159 -18.51 3.17 -0.92
C ILE A 159 -19.16 3.98 -2.06
N ARG A 160 -20.49 4.03 -2.09
CA ARG A 160 -21.25 4.79 -3.11
C ARG A 160 -21.24 6.29 -2.87
#